data_AF-A0A1Y4T973-F1
#
_entry.id   AF-A0A1Y4T973-F1
#
_cell.length_a   1.000
_cell.length_b   1.000
_cell.length_c   1.000
_cell.angle_alpha   90.00
_cell.angle_beta   90.00
_cell.angle_gamma   90.00
#
_symmetry.space_group_name_H-M   'P 1'
#
loop_
_entity.id
_entity.type
_entity.pdbx_description
1 polymer ?
#
loop_
_entity_poly.entity_id
_entity_poly.type
_entity_poly.pdbx_seq_one_letter_code
_entity_poly.pdbx_strand_id
1 'polypeptide(L)'
;MTCMKKLTALLVSAALALSLLLTGCGNGSRALSQVIADLLSGQYNNVTVEVDPELTAALKKAAAEGGTEEEILTRLVNNLNLSGGSITFNNLGDRQQGQHGVTLTFQAGSDPDAAARSAFTEWNRVFSSLPDDGSYRAHVSMIEAENGYYIAVDVEVLKAGSHDKDEPDDNDEDEDDEPAPSKDPYTKVDDQNYTINTSEGLQKLVEDLNWPEANTILSVNITLDEDVALDGTWIPIGNSQSNAYTGTFDGQGHKISGLRTSDTQYAGLFGYIQGGTVKSLDVEVENVTSGYHAGGIAAFIIGSQIEDCTVSGGEIMAERNDNQGTAGGIVGCIQSEPIKGNSRIVNCTVSQTSVVGDTAGGIAGIHNGTDNCIEGCTVSNSNIKTNSSYGYAGGIAGSQGWSTIKNCFVNNNTIKATIEWGRVGGVVGNIMDATMIACGSAGNTIQSATTQEDGQPAAGGVAGYVNTGKITACFSADDTISGPPERIGGIVGYTKSTIKECYWSGTITNGCGSSSTGLNDTHKVGDLDGQGQEITWSTVVSIMNENGNAWTNNGPYPTLN
;
A
#
# COMPACT_ATOMS: atom_id res chain seq x y z
N MET A 1 15.48 -9.32 40.39
CA MET A 1 14.16 -10.00 40.24
C MET A 1 13.42 -9.59 38.96
N THR A 2 14.11 -9.02 37.97
CA THR A 2 13.50 -8.28 36.86
C THR A 2 13.40 -9.07 35.55
N CYS A 3 13.98 -10.28 35.49
CA CYS A 3 13.91 -11.15 34.30
C CYS A 3 12.70 -12.11 34.30
N MET A 4 11.89 -12.14 35.38
CA MET A 4 10.78 -13.10 35.53
C MET A 4 9.40 -12.53 35.18
N LYS A 5 9.22 -11.20 35.08
CA LYS A 5 7.94 -10.55 34.75
C LYS A 5 7.64 -10.47 33.25
N LYS A 6 8.65 -10.36 32.38
CA LYS A 6 8.44 -10.37 30.91
C LYS A 6 8.15 -11.77 30.36
N LEU A 7 8.63 -12.83 31.04
CA LEU A 7 8.37 -14.22 30.65
C LEU A 7 6.94 -14.69 31.03
N THR A 8 6.34 -14.10 32.07
CA THR A 8 4.97 -14.44 32.51
C THR A 8 3.90 -13.80 31.62
N ALA A 9 4.14 -12.59 31.07
CA ALA A 9 3.21 -11.97 30.11
C ALA A 9 3.15 -12.72 28.76
N LEU A 10 4.27 -13.27 28.29
CA LEU A 10 4.33 -14.09 27.07
C LEU A 10 3.71 -15.50 27.25
N LEU A 11 3.76 -16.04 28.47
CA LEU A 11 3.18 -17.35 28.79
C LEU A 11 1.67 -17.28 29.07
N VAL A 12 1.14 -16.15 29.53
CA VAL A 12 -0.31 -15.96 29.73
C VAL A 12 -1.03 -15.75 28.40
N SER A 13 -0.40 -15.08 27.42
CA SER A 13 -0.93 -14.93 26.06
C SER A 13 -0.93 -16.25 25.27
N ALA A 14 0.11 -17.08 25.41
CA ALA A 14 0.12 -18.43 24.85
C ALA A 14 -0.85 -19.40 25.58
N ALA A 15 -1.07 -19.25 26.88
CA ALA A 15 -2.01 -20.09 27.64
C ALA A 15 -3.48 -19.76 27.36
N LEU A 16 -3.83 -18.47 27.12
CA LEU A 16 -5.18 -18.12 26.67
C LEU A 16 -5.45 -18.60 25.23
N ALA A 17 -4.47 -18.52 24.33
CA ALA A 17 -4.58 -19.03 22.97
C ALA A 17 -4.75 -20.57 22.91
N LEU A 18 -4.14 -21.30 23.85
CA LEU A 18 -4.32 -22.76 23.96
C LEU A 18 -5.62 -23.19 24.66
N SER A 19 -6.19 -22.34 25.53
CA SER A 19 -7.44 -22.65 26.23
C SER A 19 -8.71 -22.48 25.38
N LEU A 20 -8.62 -21.77 24.25
CA LEU A 20 -9.72 -21.56 23.32
C LEU A 20 -9.84 -22.65 22.23
N LEU A 21 -8.87 -23.56 22.12
CA LEU A 21 -8.88 -24.67 21.15
C LEU A 21 -9.43 -25.99 21.71
N LEU A 22 -9.85 -26.02 22.98
CA LEU A 22 -10.34 -27.24 23.64
C LEU A 22 -11.60 -26.96 24.47
N THR A 23 -12.71 -26.63 23.82
CA THR A 23 -14.05 -27.05 24.28
C THR A 23 -15.04 -26.89 23.14
N GLY A 24 -15.24 -27.98 22.39
CA GLY A 24 -16.56 -28.23 21.81
C GLY A 24 -17.55 -28.61 22.91
N CYS A 25 -18.79 -28.16 22.74
CA CYS A 25 -19.99 -28.53 23.50
C CYS A 25 -20.13 -28.02 24.95
N GLY A 26 -21.13 -27.17 25.18
CA GLY A 26 -21.88 -27.17 26.45
C GLY A 26 -22.35 -25.81 26.95
N ASN A 27 -23.60 -25.46 26.61
CA ASN A 27 -24.53 -24.64 27.40
C ASN A 27 -23.93 -23.55 28.32
N GLY A 28 -23.67 -22.39 27.74
CA GLY A 28 -23.49 -21.13 28.44
C GLY A 28 -23.33 -20.03 27.41
N SER A 29 -24.42 -19.61 26.75
CA SER A 29 -24.37 -18.54 25.76
C SER A 29 -23.90 -17.26 26.44
N ARG A 30 -22.61 -16.93 26.33
CA ARG A 30 -22.11 -15.60 26.71
C ARG A 30 -22.82 -14.59 25.82
N ALA A 31 -23.26 -13.47 26.40
CA ALA A 31 -23.78 -12.38 25.60
C ALA A 31 -22.69 -11.93 24.61
N LEU A 32 -23.03 -11.64 23.36
CA LEU A 32 -22.06 -11.26 22.31
C LEU A 32 -21.13 -10.12 22.76
N SER A 33 -21.70 -9.12 23.44
CA SER A 33 -20.97 -7.98 24.02
C SER A 33 -20.02 -8.38 25.15
N GLN A 34 -20.26 -9.50 25.85
CA GLN A 34 -19.36 -10.00 26.90
C GLN A 34 -18.04 -10.50 26.32
N VAL A 35 -18.04 -11.03 25.09
CA VAL A 35 -16.80 -11.46 24.41
C VAL A 35 -15.86 -10.28 24.22
N ILE A 36 -16.40 -9.13 23.83
CA ILE A 36 -15.64 -7.88 23.65
C ILE A 36 -15.16 -7.33 25.01
N ALA A 37 -16.03 -7.32 26.01
CA ALA A 37 -15.67 -6.85 27.34
C ALA A 37 -14.54 -7.72 27.95
N ASP A 38 -14.60 -9.04 27.79
CA ASP A 38 -13.56 -9.97 28.27
C ASP A 38 -12.20 -9.73 27.56
N LEU A 39 -12.21 -9.37 26.27
CA LEU A 39 -10.99 -9.05 25.51
C LEU A 39 -10.31 -7.75 25.97
N LEU A 40 -11.11 -6.73 26.27
CA LEU A 40 -10.62 -5.41 26.68
C LEU A 40 -10.35 -5.31 28.19
N SER A 41 -11.00 -6.15 29.01
CA SER A 41 -10.90 -6.08 30.47
C SER A 41 -9.46 -6.30 30.94
N GLY A 42 -8.94 -5.37 31.73
CA GLY A 42 -7.61 -5.46 32.33
C GLY A 42 -6.44 -5.23 31.37
N GLN A 43 -6.70 -4.85 30.11
CA GLN A 43 -5.66 -4.44 29.16
C GLN A 43 -5.10 -3.04 29.48
N TYR A 44 -5.96 -2.15 29.98
CA TYR A 44 -5.65 -0.74 30.21
C TYR A 44 -5.98 -0.36 31.65
N ASN A 45 -5.02 0.20 32.38
CA ASN A 45 -5.18 0.52 33.80
C ASN A 45 -6.10 1.74 34.04
N ASN A 46 -6.21 2.61 33.05
CA ASN A 46 -6.95 3.88 33.04
C ASN A 46 -8.34 3.77 32.37
N VAL A 47 -8.71 2.60 31.82
CA VAL A 47 -9.98 2.38 31.12
C VAL A 47 -10.77 1.26 31.80
N THR A 48 -11.98 1.57 32.25
CA THR A 48 -12.93 0.55 32.73
C THR A 48 -13.85 0.15 31.59
N VAL A 49 -13.94 -1.13 31.26
CA VAL A 49 -14.80 -1.64 30.17
C VAL A 49 -16.01 -2.37 30.74
N GLU A 50 -17.20 -1.99 30.28
CA GLU A 50 -18.48 -2.52 30.75
C GLU A 50 -19.42 -2.80 29.58
N VAL A 51 -20.25 -3.84 29.71
CA VAL A 51 -21.36 -4.08 28.78
C VAL A 51 -22.52 -3.17 29.17
N ASP A 52 -22.99 -2.35 28.23
CA ASP A 52 -24.11 -1.46 28.47
C ASP A 52 -25.39 -1.91 27.75
N PRO A 53 -26.47 -2.25 28.50
CA PRO A 53 -27.78 -2.54 27.93
C PRO A 53 -28.42 -1.35 27.19
N GLU A 54 -28.13 -0.11 27.57
CA GLU A 54 -28.70 1.08 26.92
C GLU A 54 -28.07 1.31 25.54
N LEU A 55 -26.74 1.24 25.44
CA LEU A 55 -26.02 1.18 24.16
C LEU A 55 -26.55 0.06 23.26
N THR A 56 -26.81 -1.12 23.83
CA THR A 56 -27.35 -2.25 23.09
C THR A 56 -28.76 -1.99 22.56
N ALA A 57 -29.63 -1.37 23.36
CA ALA A 57 -30.98 -1.01 22.92
C ALA A 57 -30.95 0.07 21.82
N ALA A 58 -30.08 1.07 21.97
CA ALA A 58 -29.89 2.14 21.00
C ALA A 58 -29.35 1.62 19.66
N LEU A 59 -28.39 0.68 19.70
CA LEU A 59 -27.82 0.05 18.51
C LEU A 59 -28.85 -0.82 17.78
N LYS A 60 -29.65 -1.62 18.50
CA LYS A 60 -30.75 -2.39 17.88
C LYS A 60 -31.76 -1.48 17.19
N LYS A 61 -32.12 -0.37 17.84
CA LYS A 61 -33.06 0.60 17.28
C LYS A 61 -32.48 1.27 16.03
N ALA A 62 -31.22 1.67 16.06
CA ALA A 62 -30.55 2.31 14.93
C ALA A 62 -30.39 1.37 13.72
N ALA A 63 -29.96 0.13 13.95
CA ALA A 63 -29.75 -0.85 12.88
C ALA A 63 -31.07 -1.35 12.25
N ALA A 64 -32.18 -1.36 13.00
CA ALA A 64 -33.47 -1.88 12.52
C ALA A 64 -34.05 -1.11 11.31
N GLU A 65 -33.69 0.16 11.13
CA GLU A 65 -34.18 0.95 9.99
C GLU A 65 -33.25 0.87 8.75
N GLY A 66 -32.16 0.09 8.82
CA GLY A 66 -31.24 -0.17 7.69
C GLY A 66 -30.48 1.07 7.22
N GLY A 67 -29.55 0.92 6.27
CA GLY A 67 -28.73 2.02 5.73
C GLY A 67 -27.24 1.72 5.78
N THR A 68 -26.44 2.72 5.44
CA THR A 68 -24.98 2.71 5.57
C THR A 68 -24.55 2.74 7.04
N GLU A 69 -23.31 2.33 7.32
CA GLU A 69 -22.73 2.36 8.67
C GLU A 69 -22.78 3.77 9.28
N GLU A 70 -22.49 4.79 8.49
CA GLU A 70 -22.53 6.20 8.89
C GLU A 70 -23.95 6.66 9.28
N GLU A 71 -24.98 6.23 8.54
CA GLU A 71 -26.38 6.51 8.87
C GLU A 71 -26.84 5.79 10.13
N ILE A 72 -26.36 4.55 10.37
CA ILE A 72 -26.64 3.80 11.60
C ILE A 72 -25.93 4.46 12.78
N LEU A 73 -24.66 4.85 12.65
CA LEU A 73 -23.90 5.55 13.68
C LEU A 73 -24.57 6.88 14.05
N THR A 74 -25.01 7.66 13.06
CA THR A 74 -25.73 8.93 13.29
C THR A 74 -26.98 8.71 14.14
N ARG A 75 -27.76 7.66 13.85
CA ARG A 75 -28.96 7.31 14.64
C ARG A 75 -28.62 6.76 16.02
N LEU A 76 -27.55 5.98 16.14
CA LEU A 76 -27.06 5.48 17.42
C LEU A 76 -26.75 6.63 18.37
N VAL A 77 -25.96 7.60 17.91
CA VAL A 77 -25.61 8.79 18.70
C VAL A 77 -26.85 9.59 19.10
N ASN A 78 -27.79 9.80 18.16
CA ASN A 78 -29.05 10.49 18.46
C ASN A 78 -29.91 9.74 19.49
N ASN A 79 -29.95 8.40 19.43
CA ASN A 79 -30.71 7.59 20.39
C ASN A 79 -30.13 7.62 21.81
N LEU A 80 -28.82 7.86 21.96
CA LEU A 80 -28.14 7.97 23.25
C LEU A 80 -28.22 9.38 23.86
N ASN A 81 -28.82 10.35 23.16
CA ASN A 81 -28.89 11.76 23.59
C ASN A 81 -27.52 12.38 23.93
N LEU A 82 -26.45 11.93 23.28
CA LEU A 82 -25.10 12.42 23.55
C LEU A 82 -24.94 13.83 22.94
N SER A 83 -24.79 14.85 23.80
CA SER A 83 -24.52 16.23 23.39
C SER A 83 -23.10 16.35 22.86
N GLY A 84 -22.89 16.07 21.58
CA GLY A 84 -21.56 16.08 20.96
C GLY A 84 -21.40 15.20 19.72
N GLY A 85 -22.52 14.89 19.03
CA GLY A 85 -22.63 14.34 17.68
C GLY A 85 -21.38 13.80 17.00
N SER A 86 -21.34 12.47 16.79
CA SER A 86 -20.54 11.76 15.77
C SER A 86 -19.15 12.33 15.53
N ILE A 87 -18.18 11.96 16.38
CA ILE A 87 -16.77 12.30 16.16
C ILE A 87 -15.97 11.01 16.34
N THR A 88 -15.25 10.63 15.29
CA THR A 88 -14.30 9.51 15.28
C THR A 88 -13.35 9.60 16.49
N PHE A 89 -13.09 8.42 17.06
CA PHE A 89 -12.51 8.11 18.37
C PHE A 89 -11.15 8.74 18.75
N ASN A 90 -10.60 9.58 17.89
CA ASN A 90 -9.18 9.95 17.91
C ASN A 90 -8.89 11.24 18.70
N ASN A 91 -9.89 11.83 19.38
CA ASN A 91 -9.77 13.09 20.14
C ASN A 91 -10.24 12.99 21.59
N LEU A 92 -10.31 11.80 22.19
CA LEU A 92 -10.80 11.61 23.57
C LEU A 92 -9.81 12.07 24.66
N GLY A 93 -8.51 12.13 24.35
CA GLY A 93 -7.45 12.51 25.30
C GLY A 93 -7.54 13.96 25.81
N ASP A 94 -7.92 14.90 24.94
CA ASP A 94 -7.88 16.35 25.22
C ASP A 94 -9.22 16.94 25.70
N ARG A 95 -10.21 16.08 25.94
CA ARG A 95 -11.60 16.51 26.14
C ARG A 95 -11.95 16.72 27.61
N GLN A 96 -12.85 17.67 27.83
CA GLN A 96 -13.40 17.94 29.15
C GLN A 96 -14.17 16.72 29.70
N GLN A 97 -14.16 16.56 31.02
CA GLN A 97 -14.93 15.54 31.73
C GLN A 97 -16.39 15.51 31.27
N GLY A 98 -16.91 14.31 31.00
CA GLY A 98 -18.29 14.07 30.55
C GLY A 98 -18.49 14.07 29.04
N GLN A 99 -17.43 14.18 28.23
CA GLN A 99 -17.53 13.98 26.78
C GLN A 99 -17.46 12.51 26.40
N HIS A 100 -18.13 12.17 25.29
CA HIS A 100 -18.24 10.82 24.74
C HIS A 100 -17.62 10.72 23.34
N GLY A 101 -17.08 9.55 23.01
CA GLY A 101 -16.74 9.16 21.64
C GLY A 101 -17.42 7.84 21.29
N VAL A 102 -18.11 7.79 20.15
CA VAL A 102 -18.91 6.62 19.72
C VAL A 102 -18.52 6.21 18.30
N THR A 103 -18.40 4.90 18.08
CA THR A 103 -18.02 4.28 16.81
C THR A 103 -18.84 3.02 16.65
N LEU A 104 -18.98 2.66 15.39
CA LEU A 104 -19.70 1.51 14.92
C LEU A 104 -18.82 0.86 13.87
N THR A 105 -18.61 -0.43 13.97
CA THR A 105 -17.92 -1.24 12.96
C THR A 105 -18.88 -2.36 12.54
N PHE A 106 -18.99 -2.61 11.24
CA PHE A 106 -19.65 -3.81 10.71
C PHE A 106 -18.63 -4.89 10.32
N GLN A 107 -18.72 -6.06 10.95
CA GLN A 107 -17.96 -7.23 10.53
C GLN A 107 -18.85 -8.21 9.78
N ALA A 108 -18.51 -8.51 8.52
CA ALA A 108 -19.15 -9.57 7.77
C ALA A 108 -18.75 -10.98 8.26
N GLY A 109 -19.70 -11.92 8.24
CA GLY A 109 -19.48 -13.34 8.59
C GLY A 109 -20.37 -13.84 9.73
N SER A 110 -20.20 -15.12 10.09
CA SER A 110 -21.03 -15.81 11.09
C SER A 110 -20.29 -16.17 12.39
N ASP A 111 -19.01 -15.80 12.52
CA ASP A 111 -18.20 -16.07 13.71
C ASP A 111 -18.18 -14.83 14.62
N PRO A 112 -18.89 -14.85 15.76
CA PRO A 112 -18.95 -13.72 16.68
C PRO A 112 -17.60 -13.45 17.38
N ASP A 113 -16.77 -14.48 17.59
CA ASP A 113 -15.47 -14.29 18.23
C ASP A 113 -14.48 -13.64 17.23
N ALA A 114 -14.56 -13.99 15.94
CA ALA A 114 -13.78 -13.32 14.90
C ALA A 114 -14.21 -11.86 14.74
N ALA A 115 -15.51 -11.59 14.83
CA ALA A 115 -16.04 -10.23 14.78
C ALA A 115 -15.62 -9.39 15.98
N ALA A 116 -15.67 -9.94 17.20
CA ALA A 116 -15.15 -9.29 18.39
C ALA A 116 -13.64 -9.00 18.29
N ARG A 117 -12.84 -9.92 17.76
CA ARG A 117 -11.39 -9.71 17.55
C ARG A 117 -11.08 -8.64 16.49
N SER A 118 -11.87 -8.58 15.41
CA SER A 118 -11.73 -7.55 14.37
C SER A 118 -11.97 -6.16 14.96
N ALA A 119 -13.10 -5.98 15.65
CA ALA A 119 -13.42 -4.71 16.33
C ALA A 119 -12.40 -4.35 17.42
N PHE A 120 -11.91 -5.34 18.17
CA PHE A 120 -10.84 -5.12 19.15
C PHE A 120 -9.57 -4.55 18.51
N THR A 121 -9.17 -5.06 17.33
CA THR A 121 -7.94 -4.61 16.66
C THR A 121 -8.01 -3.12 16.31
N GLU A 122 -9.19 -2.66 15.87
CA GLU A 122 -9.44 -1.27 15.55
C GLU A 122 -9.38 -0.36 16.80
N TRP A 123 -9.94 -0.81 17.92
CA TRP A 123 -10.03 0.01 19.13
C TRP A 123 -8.81 -0.09 20.05
N ASN A 124 -8.05 -1.18 19.98
CA ASN A 124 -6.84 -1.39 20.78
C ASN A 124 -5.82 -0.26 20.55
N ARG A 125 -5.69 0.18 19.31
CA ARG A 125 -4.86 1.34 18.94
C ARG A 125 -5.29 2.61 19.69
N VAL A 126 -6.58 2.81 19.86
CA VAL A 126 -7.16 3.99 20.51
C VAL A 126 -7.04 3.92 22.03
N PHE A 127 -7.40 2.80 22.63
CA PHE A 127 -7.25 2.64 24.08
C PHE A 127 -5.78 2.75 24.52
N SER A 128 -4.84 2.29 23.68
CA SER A 128 -3.41 2.44 23.93
C SER A 128 -2.86 3.86 23.81
N SER A 129 -3.61 4.78 23.17
CA SER A 129 -3.22 6.18 23.02
C SER A 129 -3.83 7.11 24.07
N LEU A 130 -4.66 6.58 25.00
CA LEU A 130 -5.25 7.38 26.07
C LEU A 130 -4.19 7.68 27.16
N PRO A 131 -4.08 8.93 27.65
CA PRO A 131 -3.17 9.29 28.74
C PRO A 131 -3.29 8.39 29.98
N ASP A 132 -2.17 7.91 30.50
CA ASP A 132 -2.11 6.98 31.64
C ASP A 132 -2.68 7.59 32.95
N ASP A 133 -2.65 8.91 33.08
CA ASP A 133 -3.16 9.67 34.22
C ASP A 133 -4.63 10.12 34.08
N GLY A 134 -5.22 9.87 32.90
CA GLY A 134 -6.63 10.03 32.60
C GLY A 134 -7.49 8.89 33.19
N SER A 135 -8.80 9.04 33.13
CA SER A 135 -9.74 8.00 33.53
C SER A 135 -10.92 7.96 32.58
N TYR A 136 -11.22 6.77 32.05
CA TYR A 136 -12.19 6.58 30.99
C TYR A 136 -13.10 5.39 31.29
N ARG A 137 -14.36 5.47 30.85
CA ARG A 137 -15.31 4.35 30.91
C ARG A 137 -15.72 3.99 29.49
N ALA A 138 -15.52 2.74 29.09
CA ALA A 138 -15.93 2.22 27.80
C ALA A 138 -17.16 1.33 27.96
N HIS A 139 -18.22 1.67 27.25
CA HIS A 139 -19.43 0.87 27.09
C HIS A 139 -19.38 0.14 25.75
N VAL A 140 -19.47 -1.19 25.76
CA VAL A 140 -19.40 -2.00 24.53
C VAL A 140 -20.71 -2.71 24.24
N SER A 141 -21.06 -2.80 22.96
CA SER A 141 -22.23 -3.53 22.47
C SER A 141 -21.97 -4.25 21.16
N MET A 142 -22.67 -5.37 20.96
CA MET A 142 -22.61 -6.16 19.75
C MET A 142 -23.98 -6.77 19.46
N ILE A 143 -24.45 -6.63 18.22
CA ILE A 143 -25.72 -7.20 17.75
C ILE A 143 -25.50 -7.96 16.44
N GLU A 144 -26.25 -9.05 16.27
CA GLU A 144 -26.28 -9.84 15.04
C GLU A 144 -27.15 -9.15 13.98
N ALA A 145 -26.70 -9.20 12.73
CA ALA A 145 -27.36 -8.69 11.54
C ALA A 145 -27.36 -9.75 10.43
N GLU A 146 -28.11 -9.50 9.34
CA GLU A 146 -28.37 -10.49 8.28
C GLU A 146 -27.12 -11.12 7.65
N ASN A 147 -25.99 -10.41 7.63
CA ASN A 147 -24.72 -10.87 7.03
C ASN A 147 -23.48 -10.66 7.92
N GLY A 148 -23.66 -10.42 9.22
CA GLY A 148 -22.55 -10.02 10.06
C GLY A 148 -22.97 -9.51 11.43
N TYR A 149 -22.10 -8.73 12.05
CA TYR A 149 -22.31 -8.15 13.37
C TYR A 149 -22.03 -6.66 13.34
N TYR A 150 -22.96 -5.88 13.91
CA TYR A 150 -22.69 -4.49 14.27
C TYR A 150 -22.10 -4.46 15.67
N ILE A 151 -20.98 -3.77 15.79
CA ILE A 151 -20.21 -3.69 17.02
C ILE A 151 -19.98 -2.22 17.32
N ALA A 152 -20.41 -1.76 18.50
CA ALA A 152 -20.30 -0.37 18.91
C ALA A 152 -19.55 -0.26 20.23
N VAL A 153 -18.79 0.82 20.36
CA VAL A 153 -18.21 1.24 21.64
C VAL A 153 -18.47 2.72 21.84
N ASP A 154 -18.85 3.07 23.06
CA ASP A 154 -18.98 4.44 23.57
C ASP A 154 -17.96 4.62 24.70
N VAL A 155 -17.09 5.62 24.61
CA VAL A 155 -16.11 5.93 25.66
C VAL A 155 -16.40 7.30 26.25
N GLU A 156 -16.67 7.31 27.55
CA GLU A 156 -16.86 8.48 28.40
C GLU A 156 -15.53 8.90 29.03
N VAL A 157 -15.21 10.20 28.97
CA VAL A 157 -14.10 10.81 29.72
C VAL A 157 -14.54 11.09 31.16
N LEU A 158 -14.07 10.28 32.11
CA LEU A 158 -14.32 10.51 33.55
C LEU A 158 -13.35 11.56 34.13
N LYS A 159 -12.10 11.56 33.65
CA LYS A 159 -11.05 12.52 33.98
C LYS A 159 -10.13 12.65 32.76
N ALA A 160 -9.91 13.86 32.26
CA ALA A 160 -8.90 14.12 31.24
C ALA A 160 -7.49 13.85 31.81
N GLY A 161 -6.58 13.32 30.99
CA GLY A 161 -5.17 13.18 31.38
C GLY A 161 -4.30 14.34 30.89
N SER A 162 -3.11 14.50 31.46
CA SER A 162 -2.10 15.46 31.03
C SER A 162 -1.40 15.00 29.75
N HIS A 163 -0.99 15.96 28.92
CA HIS A 163 -0.37 15.69 27.61
C HIS A 163 1.09 15.20 27.74
N ASP A 164 1.66 15.26 28.94
CA ASP A 164 3.03 14.86 29.24
C ASP A 164 3.03 13.60 30.10
N LYS A 165 3.79 12.59 29.66
CA LYS A 165 4.29 11.56 30.57
C LYS A 165 5.36 12.21 31.44
N ASP A 166 4.93 12.93 32.47
CA ASP A 166 5.83 13.44 33.49
C ASP A 166 6.54 12.25 34.15
N GLU A 167 7.86 12.14 33.94
CA GLU A 167 8.72 11.31 34.77
C GLU A 167 8.63 11.80 36.23
N PRO A 168 8.66 10.90 37.23
CA PRO A 168 8.32 11.26 38.60
C PRO A 168 9.35 12.21 39.23
N ASP A 169 8.83 13.25 39.87
CA ASP A 169 9.48 14.23 40.75
C ASP A 169 10.58 13.60 41.63
N ASP A 170 11.83 14.00 41.37
CA ASP A 170 12.85 14.06 42.43
C ASP A 170 13.11 15.54 42.73
N ASN A 171 12.59 15.96 43.88
CA ASN A 171 12.97 17.19 44.55
C ASN A 171 14.48 17.18 44.77
N ASP A 172 15.18 18.21 44.33
CA ASP A 172 15.97 19.06 45.22
C ASP A 172 16.51 20.29 44.46
N GLU A 173 16.57 21.38 45.20
CA GLU A 173 16.92 22.76 44.87
C GLU A 173 18.29 22.87 44.17
N ASP A 174 18.41 23.69 43.12
CA ASP A 174 19.44 24.74 43.00
C ASP A 174 19.31 25.52 41.66
N GLU A 175 19.51 26.85 41.76
CA GLU A 175 19.40 27.88 40.73
C GLU A 175 20.47 27.77 39.61
N ASP A 176 20.16 28.42 38.47
CA ASP A 176 21.06 28.89 37.40
C ASP A 176 21.51 27.90 36.30
N ASP A 177 20.64 27.69 35.31
CA ASP A 177 20.85 28.02 33.88
C ASP A 177 19.63 27.49 33.12
N GLU A 178 18.75 28.36 32.61
CA GLU A 178 17.70 27.93 31.67
C GLU A 178 18.38 27.27 30.46
N PRO A 179 18.18 25.97 30.18
CA PRO A 179 18.53 25.44 28.88
C PRO A 179 17.53 26.05 27.89
N ALA A 180 18.05 26.54 26.76
CA ALA A 180 17.26 27.09 25.67
C ALA A 180 16.02 26.20 25.37
N PRO A 181 14.88 26.79 24.98
CA PRO A 181 13.66 26.04 24.70
C PRO A 181 13.99 24.93 23.69
N SER A 182 13.56 23.72 24.02
CA SER A 182 13.59 22.55 23.15
C SER A 182 13.28 22.99 21.73
N LYS A 183 14.25 22.84 20.80
CA LYS A 183 14.00 23.11 19.40
C LYS A 183 12.85 22.20 18.98
N ASP A 184 11.82 22.78 18.37
CA ASP A 184 10.80 22.00 17.67
C ASP A 184 11.50 20.92 16.84
N PRO A 185 11.01 19.67 16.86
CA PRO A 185 11.73 18.54 16.28
C PRO A 185 11.85 18.66 14.74
N TYR A 186 11.18 19.64 14.13
CA TYR A 186 11.33 20.10 12.76
C TYR A 186 11.46 21.63 12.70
N THR A 187 12.03 22.15 11.60
CA THR A 187 12.13 23.60 11.38
C THR A 187 11.00 24.10 10.49
N LYS A 188 10.08 24.89 11.06
CA LYS A 188 9.09 25.65 10.27
C LYS A 188 9.78 26.86 9.64
N VAL A 189 9.91 26.88 8.32
CA VAL A 189 10.48 28.03 7.58
C VAL A 189 9.42 29.12 7.43
N ASP A 190 8.21 28.73 7.04
CA ASP A 190 7.01 29.56 7.01
C ASP A 190 5.75 28.66 7.10
N ASP A 191 4.55 29.22 6.91
CA ASP A 191 3.29 28.46 7.00
C ASP A 191 3.13 27.37 5.92
N GLN A 192 3.93 27.41 4.84
CA GLN A 192 3.87 26.47 3.72
C GLN A 192 5.10 25.57 3.64
N ASN A 193 6.22 25.90 4.28
CA ASN A 193 7.50 25.23 4.07
C ASN A 193 8.13 24.74 5.39
N TYR A 194 8.46 23.46 5.42
CA TYR A 194 8.99 22.75 6.59
C TYR A 194 10.25 21.98 6.22
N THR A 195 11.25 22.02 7.10
CA THR A 195 12.49 21.26 6.96
C THR A 195 12.61 20.22 8.07
N ILE A 196 12.89 18.99 7.68
CA ILE A 196 13.04 17.83 8.56
C ILE A 196 14.50 17.42 8.63
N ASN A 197 15.02 17.27 9.85
CA ASN A 197 16.39 16.83 10.12
C ASN A 197 16.45 15.63 11.09
N THR A 198 15.31 15.15 11.60
CA THR A 198 15.22 14.02 12.53
C THR A 198 13.97 13.18 12.25
N SER A 199 14.00 11.91 12.70
CA SER A 199 12.85 11.01 12.64
C SER A 199 11.70 11.48 13.52
N GLU A 200 11.99 11.94 14.73
CA GLU A 200 11.01 12.54 15.64
C GLU A 200 10.35 13.76 15.00
N GLY A 201 11.12 14.59 14.28
CA GLY A 201 10.62 15.73 13.51
C GLY A 201 9.65 15.32 12.43
N LEU A 202 10.00 14.30 11.65
CA LEU A 202 9.14 13.80 10.60
C LEU A 202 7.85 13.20 11.18
N GLN A 203 7.96 12.36 12.21
CA GLN A 203 6.81 11.74 12.86
C GLN A 203 5.88 12.79 13.45
N LYS A 204 6.42 13.76 14.19
CA LYS A 204 5.64 14.84 14.79
C LYS A 204 4.95 15.70 13.75
N LEU A 205 5.65 16.06 12.67
CA LEU A 205 5.04 16.79 11.57
C LEU A 205 3.89 15.97 10.97
N VAL A 206 4.07 14.67 10.73
CA VAL A 206 3.01 13.82 10.16
C VAL A 206 1.80 13.67 11.07
N GLU A 207 2.00 13.60 12.40
CA GLU A 207 0.91 13.68 13.37
C GLU A 207 0.15 15.01 13.24
N ASP A 208 0.86 16.13 13.21
CA ASP A 208 0.27 17.47 13.04
C ASP A 208 -0.47 17.60 11.68
N LEU A 209 0.07 16.99 10.61
CA LEU A 209 -0.46 17.03 9.24
C LEU A 209 -1.73 16.20 9.03
N ASN A 210 -1.76 15.00 9.62
CA ASN A 210 -2.91 14.11 9.50
C ASN A 210 -4.06 14.50 10.44
N TRP A 211 -3.85 15.50 11.33
CA TRP A 211 -4.80 15.84 12.40
C TRP A 211 -5.07 17.35 12.67
N PRO A 212 -5.30 18.21 11.66
CA PRO A 212 -5.77 19.57 11.92
C PRO A 212 -7.28 19.62 12.22
N GLU A 213 -7.70 20.56 13.07
CA GLU A 213 -9.13 20.93 13.25
C GLU A 213 -9.81 21.40 11.93
N ALA A 214 -9.02 21.67 10.88
CA ALA A 214 -9.51 22.11 9.57
C ALA A 214 -8.54 21.80 8.40
N ASN A 215 -8.18 20.53 8.10
CA ASN A 215 -7.51 20.02 6.88
C ASN A 215 -6.45 20.91 6.14
N THR A 216 -5.76 21.84 6.82
CA THR A 216 -5.11 22.99 6.16
C THR A 216 -3.64 22.77 5.82
N ILE A 217 -3.06 21.67 6.26
CA ILE A 217 -1.60 21.49 6.27
C ILE A 217 -1.12 20.39 5.29
N LEU A 218 -2.00 19.56 4.72
CA LEU A 218 -1.61 18.55 3.71
C LEU A 218 -1.20 19.14 2.36
N SER A 219 -1.16 20.47 2.23
CA SER A 219 -0.61 21.21 1.10
C SER A 219 0.83 21.67 1.32
N VAL A 220 1.39 21.52 2.53
CA VAL A 220 2.73 22.05 2.84
C VAL A 220 3.83 21.32 2.09
N ASN A 221 4.89 22.07 1.81
CA ASN A 221 6.13 21.55 1.27
C ASN A 221 7.03 21.08 2.41
N ILE A 222 7.58 19.89 2.24
CA ILE A 222 8.47 19.25 3.19
C ILE A 222 9.79 19.01 2.48
N THR A 223 10.88 19.37 3.13
CA THR A 223 12.23 19.16 2.63
C THR A 223 13.05 18.39 3.65
N LEU A 224 13.73 17.32 3.23
CA LEU A 224 14.72 16.64 4.06
C LEU A 224 16.07 17.37 3.98
N ASP A 225 16.73 17.53 5.12
CA ASP A 225 18.10 18.06 5.22
C ASP A 225 19.11 17.01 5.69
N GLU A 226 18.62 15.85 6.14
CA GLU A 226 19.40 14.70 6.61
C GLU A 226 18.65 13.40 6.31
N ASP A 227 19.36 12.27 6.37
CA ASP A 227 18.73 10.94 6.35
C ASP A 227 17.88 10.73 7.61
N VAL A 228 16.75 10.04 7.46
CA VAL A 228 15.78 9.77 8.52
C VAL A 228 15.58 8.27 8.70
N ALA A 229 15.64 7.80 9.95
CA ALA A 229 15.33 6.41 10.30
C ALA A 229 14.02 6.36 11.10
N LEU A 230 12.98 5.79 10.50
CA LEU A 230 11.69 5.62 11.16
C LEU A 230 11.79 4.56 12.25
N ASP A 231 11.18 4.86 13.41
CA ASP A 231 10.95 3.89 14.47
C ASP A 231 9.46 3.55 14.58
N GLY A 232 9.15 2.30 14.89
CA GLY A 232 7.79 1.80 15.03
C GLY A 232 7.01 1.66 13.71
N THR A 233 5.68 1.66 13.83
CA THR A 233 4.74 1.56 12.72
C THR A 233 4.41 2.95 12.20
N TRP A 234 4.70 3.18 10.92
CA TRP A 234 4.43 4.43 10.21
C TRP A 234 2.93 4.65 9.95
N ILE A 235 2.52 5.91 10.09
CA ILE A 235 1.20 6.39 9.66
C ILE A 235 1.38 7.10 8.31
N PRO A 236 0.78 6.60 7.22
CA PRO A 236 0.95 7.21 5.92
C PRO A 236 0.55 8.69 5.90
N ILE A 237 1.34 9.52 5.22
CA ILE A 237 0.99 10.92 4.96
C ILE A 237 -0.17 10.93 3.97
N GLY A 238 -1.23 11.64 4.34
CA GLY A 238 -2.44 11.67 3.55
C GLY A 238 -3.12 10.30 3.45
N ASN A 239 -3.56 9.79 4.60
CA ASN A 239 -4.01 8.42 4.80
C ASN A 239 -5.32 8.01 4.08
N SER A 240 -5.97 8.92 3.37
CA SER A 240 -7.27 8.67 2.72
C SER A 240 -7.50 9.65 1.57
N GLN A 241 -8.51 9.38 0.75
CA GLN A 241 -8.89 10.27 -0.36
C GLN A 241 -9.28 11.69 0.11
N SER A 242 -10.01 11.81 1.22
CA SER A 242 -10.42 13.11 1.79
C SER A 242 -9.25 13.88 2.42
N ASN A 243 -8.18 13.17 2.77
CA ASN A 243 -6.98 13.69 3.37
C ASN A 243 -5.80 13.52 2.42
N ALA A 244 -5.96 13.72 1.11
CA ALA A 244 -4.86 13.52 0.18
C ALA A 244 -3.74 14.55 0.40
N TYR A 245 -2.48 14.11 0.28
CA TYR A 245 -1.34 15.02 0.24
C TYR A 245 -1.29 15.76 -1.10
N THR A 246 -1.18 17.07 -1.05
CA THR A 246 -1.22 17.99 -2.21
C THR A 246 0.04 18.86 -2.31
N GLY A 247 0.92 18.80 -1.31
CA GLY A 247 2.17 19.56 -1.25
C GLY A 247 3.32 18.94 -2.03
N THR A 248 4.53 19.47 -1.81
CA THR A 248 5.78 18.94 -2.36
C THR A 248 6.66 18.32 -1.28
N PHE A 249 7.00 17.05 -1.41
CA PHE A 249 8.01 16.39 -0.60
C PHE A 249 9.32 16.29 -1.40
N ASP A 250 10.33 17.05 -1.00
CA ASP A 250 11.65 17.06 -1.61
C ASP A 250 12.66 16.36 -0.68
N GLY A 251 13.08 15.16 -1.05
CA GLY A 251 14.08 14.43 -0.28
C GLY A 251 15.49 14.99 -0.43
N GLN A 252 15.78 15.87 -1.40
CA GLN A 252 17.12 16.39 -1.71
C GLN A 252 18.23 15.32 -1.84
N GLY A 253 17.86 14.08 -2.18
CA GLY A 253 18.76 12.92 -2.26
C GLY A 253 18.98 12.19 -0.94
N HIS A 254 18.30 12.57 0.13
CA HIS A 254 18.33 11.89 1.42
C HIS A 254 17.46 10.63 1.43
N LYS A 255 17.73 9.78 2.42
CA LYS A 255 17.05 8.50 2.61
C LYS A 255 16.10 8.54 3.81
N ILE A 256 14.92 7.94 3.64
CA ILE A 256 14.07 7.47 4.74
C ILE A 256 14.20 5.95 4.86
N SER A 257 14.52 5.45 6.06
CA SER A 257 14.73 4.02 6.31
C SER A 257 13.78 3.49 7.38
N GLY A 258 13.59 2.16 7.40
CA GLY A 258 12.76 1.50 8.41
C GLY A 258 11.25 1.65 8.17
N LEU A 259 10.82 1.90 6.93
CA LEU A 259 9.40 2.06 6.62
C LEU A 259 8.63 0.76 6.91
N ARG A 260 7.78 0.82 7.94
CA ARG A 260 6.89 -0.26 8.37
C ARG A 260 5.45 0.24 8.42
N THR A 261 4.49 -0.47 7.83
CA THR A 261 3.05 -0.18 7.97
C THR A 261 2.27 -1.45 8.29
N SER A 262 1.12 -1.33 8.96
CA SER A 262 0.24 -2.47 9.23
C SER A 262 -1.23 -2.10 9.06
N ASP A 263 -2.00 -2.98 8.42
CA ASP A 263 -3.48 -2.99 8.41
C ASP A 263 -4.15 -1.67 7.98
N THR A 264 -3.56 -0.94 7.04
CA THR A 264 -4.18 0.25 6.42
C THR A 264 -4.74 -0.08 5.03
N GLN A 265 -5.79 0.60 4.58
CA GLN A 265 -6.25 0.44 3.19
C GLN A 265 -5.25 1.02 2.17
N TYR A 266 -4.51 2.06 2.54
CA TYR A 266 -3.60 2.80 1.68
C TYR A 266 -2.23 2.87 2.36
N ALA A 267 -1.36 1.91 2.06
CA ALA A 267 -0.07 1.79 2.73
C ALA A 267 1.10 2.28 1.86
N GLY A 268 1.98 3.04 2.49
CA GLY A 268 3.23 3.57 1.93
C GLY A 268 3.76 4.70 2.81
N LEU A 269 4.83 5.37 2.38
CA LEU A 269 5.22 6.63 3.01
C LEU A 269 4.05 7.63 2.94
N PHE A 270 3.37 7.66 1.80
CA PHE A 270 2.11 8.35 1.56
C PHE A 270 0.97 7.35 1.36
N GLY A 271 -0.20 7.63 1.93
CA GLY A 271 -1.40 6.86 1.64
C GLY A 271 -1.98 7.27 0.29
N TYR A 272 -2.20 8.56 0.13
CA TYR A 272 -2.90 9.14 -1.01
C TYR A 272 -2.26 10.48 -1.37
N ILE A 273 -1.86 10.63 -2.64
CA ILE A 273 -1.33 11.89 -3.16
C ILE A 273 -2.23 12.39 -4.29
N GLN A 274 -2.70 13.62 -4.18
CA GLN A 274 -3.56 14.24 -5.19
C GLN A 274 -3.00 15.60 -5.59
N GLY A 275 -2.51 15.74 -6.82
CA GLY A 275 -1.90 16.98 -7.28
C GLY A 275 -0.55 17.32 -6.63
N GLY A 276 -0.07 16.48 -5.71
CA GLY A 276 1.18 16.66 -4.99
C GLY A 276 2.40 16.17 -5.78
N THR A 277 3.59 16.44 -5.25
CA THR A 277 4.87 16.02 -5.83
C THR A 277 5.74 15.35 -4.77
N VAL A 278 6.38 14.24 -5.10
CA VAL A 278 7.46 13.63 -4.31
C VAL A 278 8.68 13.49 -5.20
N LYS A 279 9.84 13.96 -4.75
CA LYS A 279 11.04 13.89 -5.59
C LYS A 279 12.32 13.71 -4.81
N SER A 280 13.35 13.18 -5.49
CA SER A 280 14.72 13.08 -5.00
C SER A 280 14.79 12.41 -3.62
N LEU A 281 14.12 11.26 -3.49
CA LEU A 281 13.97 10.58 -2.20
C LEU A 281 14.29 9.10 -2.33
N ASP A 282 15.15 8.60 -1.44
CA ASP A 282 15.38 7.18 -1.27
C ASP A 282 14.54 6.66 -0.10
N VAL A 283 13.81 5.55 -0.31
CA VAL A 283 13.03 4.88 0.73
C VAL A 283 13.49 3.43 0.87
N GLU A 284 13.96 3.07 2.05
CA GLU A 284 14.27 1.70 2.44
C GLU A 284 13.10 1.12 3.23
N VAL A 285 12.36 0.26 2.54
CA VAL A 285 11.23 -0.48 3.09
C VAL A 285 11.75 -1.57 4.01
N GLU A 286 11.06 -1.78 5.11
CA GLU A 286 11.22 -3.00 5.90
C GLU A 286 9.99 -3.91 5.74
N ASN A 287 8.79 -3.37 5.95
CA ASN A 287 7.54 -4.09 5.69
C ASN A 287 6.37 -3.13 5.47
N VAL A 288 5.86 -3.02 4.25
CA VAL A 288 4.64 -2.26 3.95
C VAL A 288 3.50 -3.24 3.69
N THR A 289 2.56 -3.34 4.64
CA THR A 289 1.37 -4.20 4.49
C THR A 289 0.11 -3.36 4.39
N SER A 290 -0.75 -3.69 3.42
CA SER A 290 -2.00 -2.99 3.09
C SER A 290 -3.18 -3.95 2.91
N GLY A 291 -4.37 -3.51 3.30
CA GLY A 291 -5.65 -4.15 2.97
C GLY A 291 -6.19 -3.81 1.57
N TYR A 292 -5.58 -2.87 0.82
CA TYR A 292 -6.04 -2.56 -0.54
C TYR A 292 -4.91 -2.16 -1.51
N HIS A 293 -4.33 -0.98 -1.34
CA HIS A 293 -3.23 -0.50 -2.19
C HIS A 293 -1.95 -0.34 -1.38
N ALA A 294 -0.82 -0.80 -1.91
CA ALA A 294 0.49 -0.71 -1.26
C ALA A 294 1.54 -0.15 -2.22
N GLY A 295 2.31 0.84 -1.77
CA GLY A 295 3.50 1.30 -2.48
C GLY A 295 4.58 1.78 -1.54
N GLY A 296 5.85 1.66 -1.93
CA GLY A 296 6.97 2.14 -1.10
C GLY A 296 6.93 3.65 -0.90
N ILE A 297 6.61 4.40 -1.97
CA ILE A 297 6.40 5.85 -1.88
C ILE A 297 4.93 6.15 -1.58
N ALA A 298 3.99 5.69 -2.40
CA ALA A 298 2.58 6.03 -2.24
C ALA A 298 1.65 4.83 -2.47
N ALA A 299 0.56 4.70 -1.73
CA ALA A 299 -0.42 3.68 -2.04
C ALA A 299 -1.22 4.04 -3.30
N PHE A 300 -1.65 5.31 -3.41
CA PHE A 300 -2.51 5.80 -4.49
C PHE A 300 -2.11 7.20 -4.95
N ILE A 301 -2.11 7.45 -6.26
CA ILE A 301 -1.89 8.80 -6.80
C ILE A 301 -2.90 9.21 -7.89
N ILE A 302 -3.28 10.50 -7.89
CA ILE A 302 -4.09 11.16 -8.94
C ILE A 302 -3.50 12.52 -9.27
N GLY A 303 -3.17 12.75 -10.55
CA GLY A 303 -2.66 14.03 -11.02
C GLY A 303 -1.36 14.47 -10.33
N SER A 304 -0.57 13.52 -9.84
CA SER A 304 0.60 13.75 -8.98
C SER A 304 1.90 13.38 -9.69
N GLN A 305 3.02 13.89 -9.19
CA GLN A 305 4.36 13.63 -9.76
C GLN A 305 5.24 12.89 -8.76
N ILE A 306 5.91 11.82 -9.19
CA ILE A 306 6.96 11.14 -8.43
C ILE A 306 8.19 11.05 -9.31
N GLU A 307 9.28 11.71 -8.92
CA GLU A 307 10.45 11.91 -9.78
C GLU A 307 11.76 11.62 -9.04
N ASP A 308 12.68 10.90 -9.67
CA ASP A 308 14.02 10.62 -9.14
C ASP A 308 14.01 9.99 -7.73
N CYS A 309 13.09 9.05 -7.49
CA CYS A 309 12.97 8.33 -6.22
C CYS A 309 13.47 6.88 -6.32
N THR A 310 14.07 6.38 -5.24
CA THR A 310 14.49 4.98 -5.13
C THR A 310 13.68 4.26 -4.05
N VAL A 311 13.21 3.05 -4.31
CA VAL A 311 12.72 2.14 -3.27
C VAL A 311 13.60 0.90 -3.23
N SER A 312 13.96 0.48 -2.02
CA SER A 312 14.72 -0.75 -1.81
C SER A 312 14.34 -1.47 -0.51
N GLY A 313 14.84 -2.69 -0.32
CA GLY A 313 14.71 -3.40 0.95
C GLY A 313 13.58 -4.43 0.98
N GLY A 314 12.78 -4.45 2.03
CA GLY A 314 11.89 -5.55 2.41
C GLY A 314 10.69 -5.82 1.49
N GLU A 315 9.53 -6.07 2.12
CA GLU A 315 8.31 -6.51 1.40
C GLU A 315 7.26 -5.41 1.36
N ILE A 316 6.63 -5.23 0.20
CA ILE A 316 5.46 -4.39 -0.04
C ILE A 316 4.32 -5.32 -0.47
N MET A 317 3.27 -5.42 0.34
CA MET A 317 2.19 -6.37 0.16
C MET A 317 0.80 -5.73 0.27
N ALA A 318 -0.08 -6.07 -0.68
CA ALA A 318 -1.52 -5.91 -0.57
C ALA A 318 -2.17 -7.28 -0.28
N GLU A 319 -2.80 -7.42 0.89
CA GLU A 319 -3.36 -8.67 1.42
C GLU A 319 -4.83 -8.90 1.03
N ARG A 320 -5.43 -7.98 0.28
CA ARG A 320 -6.81 -8.10 -0.17
C ARG A 320 -6.97 -9.38 -1.00
N ASN A 321 -8.01 -10.17 -0.72
CA ASN A 321 -8.22 -11.49 -1.34
C ASN A 321 -9.44 -11.53 -2.28
N ASP A 322 -9.81 -10.40 -2.89
CA ASP A 322 -10.98 -10.29 -3.79
C ASP A 322 -10.61 -9.87 -5.23
N ASN A 323 -9.35 -10.07 -5.63
CA ASN A 323 -8.78 -9.69 -6.93
C ASN A 323 -8.67 -8.17 -7.15
N GLN A 324 -8.58 -7.39 -6.08
CA GLN A 324 -8.42 -5.94 -6.15
C GLN A 324 -7.20 -5.41 -5.36
N GLY A 325 -6.46 -6.26 -4.65
CA GLY A 325 -5.25 -5.86 -3.94
C GLY A 325 -4.13 -5.48 -4.91
N THR A 326 -3.59 -4.27 -4.83
CA THR A 326 -2.52 -3.84 -5.75
C THR A 326 -1.27 -3.42 -5.02
N ALA A 327 -0.13 -3.92 -5.46
CA ALA A 327 1.16 -3.51 -4.92
C ALA A 327 2.10 -3.03 -6.04
N GLY A 328 2.74 -1.88 -5.80
CA GLY A 328 3.83 -1.38 -6.62
C GLY A 328 5.07 -1.10 -5.78
N GLY A 329 6.27 -1.24 -6.33
CA GLY A 329 7.47 -0.82 -5.60
C GLY A 329 7.46 0.68 -5.29
N ILE A 330 7.01 1.52 -6.24
CA ILE A 330 6.84 2.97 -6.03
C ILE A 330 5.40 3.28 -5.62
N VAL A 331 4.41 2.86 -6.44
CA VAL A 331 3.00 3.20 -6.24
C VAL A 331 2.06 2.00 -6.35
N GLY A 332 1.13 1.83 -5.42
CA GLY A 332 0.11 0.77 -5.53
C GLY A 332 -0.80 0.94 -6.76
N CYS A 333 -1.46 2.09 -6.87
CA CYS A 333 -2.42 2.39 -7.92
C CYS A 333 -2.31 3.83 -8.46
N ILE A 334 -2.39 3.98 -9.78
CA ILE A 334 -2.41 5.26 -10.49
C ILE A 334 -3.73 5.33 -11.27
N GLN A 335 -4.52 6.39 -11.05
CA GLN A 335 -5.78 6.65 -11.76
C GLN A 335 -5.92 8.12 -12.17
N SER A 336 -6.89 8.41 -13.05
CA SER A 336 -7.20 9.77 -13.56
C SER A 336 -8.61 10.26 -13.21
N GLU A 337 -9.39 9.50 -12.44
CA GLU A 337 -10.76 9.87 -12.05
C GLU A 337 -10.88 9.85 -10.51
N PRO A 338 -11.68 10.75 -9.90
CA PRO A 338 -12.63 11.67 -10.53
C PRO A 338 -12.04 13.03 -10.98
N ILE A 339 -10.74 13.27 -10.75
CA ILE A 339 -10.10 14.56 -11.06
C ILE A 339 -9.22 14.42 -12.29
N LYS A 340 -9.48 15.25 -13.31
CA LYS A 340 -8.61 15.39 -14.47
C LYS A 340 -7.24 15.89 -14.04
N GLY A 341 -6.25 15.00 -14.07
CA GLY A 341 -4.86 15.31 -13.79
C GLY A 341 -3.96 14.19 -14.29
N ASN A 342 -2.75 14.55 -14.71
CA ASN A 342 -1.80 13.61 -15.31
C ASN A 342 -0.83 13.17 -14.23
N SER A 343 -0.92 11.92 -13.81
CA SER A 343 0.07 11.33 -12.93
C SER A 343 1.33 10.96 -13.71
N ARG A 344 2.50 11.33 -13.21
CA ARG A 344 3.79 11.01 -13.82
C ARG A 344 4.72 10.35 -12.81
N ILE A 345 5.28 9.19 -13.17
CA ILE A 345 6.38 8.55 -12.43
C ILE A 345 7.59 8.55 -13.34
N VAL A 346 8.65 9.23 -12.94
CA VAL A 346 9.79 9.53 -13.81
C VAL A 346 11.09 9.16 -13.11
N ASN A 347 11.99 8.47 -13.81
CA ASN A 347 13.35 8.16 -13.34
C ASN A 347 13.39 7.44 -11.98
N CYS A 348 12.34 6.70 -11.64
CA CYS A 348 12.29 5.99 -10.37
C CYS A 348 12.95 4.61 -10.46
N THR A 349 13.60 4.20 -9.37
CA THR A 349 14.29 2.92 -9.29
C THR A 349 13.72 2.05 -8.18
N VAL A 350 13.51 0.76 -8.46
CA VAL A 350 13.19 -0.24 -7.43
C VAL A 350 14.21 -1.35 -7.45
N SER A 351 14.77 -1.68 -6.28
CA SER A 351 15.75 -2.76 -6.19
C SER A 351 15.71 -3.57 -4.92
N GLN A 352 16.01 -4.87 -5.02
CA GLN A 352 16.10 -5.79 -3.88
C GLN A 352 14.78 -5.94 -3.10
N THR A 353 13.64 -5.58 -3.68
CA THR A 353 12.34 -5.53 -3.01
C THR A 353 11.44 -6.71 -3.36
N SER A 354 10.64 -7.19 -2.40
CA SER A 354 9.54 -8.13 -2.64
C SER A 354 8.24 -7.35 -2.82
N VAL A 355 7.55 -7.48 -3.95
CA VAL A 355 6.27 -6.81 -4.25
C VAL A 355 5.17 -7.85 -4.46
N VAL A 356 4.08 -7.75 -3.70
CA VAL A 356 3.06 -8.80 -3.57
C VAL A 356 1.65 -8.23 -3.63
N GLY A 357 0.82 -8.71 -4.55
CA GLY A 357 -0.60 -8.35 -4.60
C GLY A 357 -1.34 -9.09 -5.70
N ASP A 358 -2.66 -8.93 -5.77
CA ASP A 358 -3.46 -9.48 -6.88
C ASP A 358 -2.94 -8.93 -8.21
N THR A 359 -2.65 -7.62 -8.22
CA THR A 359 -1.90 -6.99 -9.29
C THR A 359 -0.61 -6.44 -8.72
N ALA A 360 0.53 -6.95 -9.17
CA ALA A 360 1.85 -6.60 -8.67
C ALA A 360 2.74 -6.04 -9.79
N GLY A 361 3.32 -4.87 -9.57
CA GLY A 361 4.33 -4.33 -10.49
C GLY A 361 5.54 -3.78 -9.77
N GLY A 362 6.72 -3.86 -10.39
CA GLY A 362 7.92 -3.32 -9.76
C GLY A 362 7.87 -1.81 -9.55
N ILE A 363 7.21 -1.04 -10.42
CA ILE A 363 6.94 0.39 -10.21
C ILE A 363 5.51 0.60 -9.72
N ALA A 364 4.54 0.09 -10.47
CA ALA A 364 3.11 0.30 -10.21
C ALA A 364 2.32 -1.00 -10.21
N GLY A 365 1.42 -1.20 -9.24
CA GLY A 365 0.45 -2.31 -9.35
C GLY A 365 -0.45 -2.07 -10.56
N ILE A 366 -1.30 -1.04 -10.48
CA ILE A 366 -2.14 -0.58 -11.59
C ILE A 366 -1.65 0.76 -12.11
N HIS A 367 -1.49 0.86 -13.44
CA HIS A 367 -1.21 2.11 -14.16
C HIS A 367 -2.34 2.42 -15.14
N ASN A 368 -3.31 3.23 -14.71
CA ASN A 368 -4.51 3.53 -15.50
C ASN A 368 -4.68 5.03 -15.76
N GLY A 369 -5.08 5.42 -16.98
CA GLY A 369 -5.53 6.78 -17.31
C GLY A 369 -4.88 7.37 -18.56
N THR A 370 -5.67 8.06 -19.40
CA THR A 370 -5.29 8.55 -20.75
C THR A 370 -3.97 9.31 -20.80
N ASP A 371 -3.72 10.16 -19.81
CA ASP A 371 -2.58 11.05 -19.78
C ASP A 371 -1.54 10.66 -18.71
N ASN A 372 -1.73 9.51 -18.06
CA ASN A 372 -0.81 9.01 -17.05
C ASN A 372 0.41 8.35 -17.71
N CYS A 373 1.60 8.63 -17.17
CA CYS A 373 2.86 8.21 -17.76
C CYS A 373 3.84 7.64 -16.73
N ILE A 374 4.41 6.46 -17.02
CA ILE A 374 5.62 5.96 -16.36
C ILE A 374 6.76 6.06 -17.38
N GLU A 375 7.85 6.71 -17.00
CA GLU A 375 8.97 7.02 -17.88
C GLU A 375 10.33 6.85 -17.20
N GLY A 376 11.32 6.29 -17.90
CA GLY A 376 12.70 6.29 -17.40
C GLY A 376 12.95 5.40 -16.18
N CYS A 377 11.99 4.53 -15.82
CA CYS A 377 12.05 3.78 -14.57
C CYS A 377 12.81 2.46 -14.71
N THR A 378 13.52 2.07 -13.65
CA THR A 378 14.30 0.83 -13.62
C THR A 378 13.89 -0.07 -12.46
N VAL A 379 13.75 -1.37 -12.71
CA VAL A 379 13.49 -2.35 -11.66
C VAL A 379 14.50 -3.48 -11.75
N SER A 380 15.23 -3.73 -10.66
CA SER A 380 16.30 -4.71 -10.64
C SER A 380 16.32 -5.59 -9.40
N ASN A 381 16.79 -6.83 -9.53
CA ASN A 381 17.06 -7.73 -8.40
C ASN A 381 15.88 -7.91 -7.42
N SER A 382 14.65 -7.76 -7.90
CA SER A 382 13.42 -7.76 -7.10
C SER A 382 12.60 -9.04 -7.33
N ASN A 383 11.68 -9.33 -6.41
CA ASN A 383 10.75 -10.45 -6.51
C ASN A 383 9.31 -9.92 -6.57
N ILE A 384 8.69 -10.02 -7.73
CA ILE A 384 7.33 -9.51 -7.99
C ILE A 384 6.42 -10.72 -8.16
N LYS A 385 5.47 -10.91 -7.25
CA LYS A 385 4.63 -12.11 -7.19
C LYS A 385 3.16 -11.76 -6.98
N THR A 386 2.26 -12.54 -7.58
CA THR A 386 0.82 -12.43 -7.30
C THR A 386 0.36 -13.43 -6.25
N ASN A 387 -0.71 -13.08 -5.52
CA ASN A 387 -1.33 -13.91 -4.48
C ASN A 387 -2.79 -14.31 -4.77
N SER A 388 -3.33 -14.02 -5.97
CA SER A 388 -4.67 -14.48 -6.40
C SER A 388 -4.73 -15.16 -7.77
N SER A 389 -5.88 -15.81 -8.00
CA SER A 389 -6.23 -16.49 -9.24
C SER A 389 -6.22 -15.59 -10.47
N TYR A 390 -6.62 -14.32 -10.35
CA TYR A 390 -6.59 -13.33 -11.45
C TYR A 390 -5.34 -12.46 -11.40
N GLY A 391 -4.22 -13.08 -11.03
CA GLY A 391 -2.97 -12.40 -10.79
C GLY A 391 -2.36 -11.75 -12.03
N TYR A 392 -2.00 -10.46 -11.96
CA TYR A 392 -1.21 -9.81 -13.01
C TYR A 392 0.13 -9.32 -12.44
N ALA A 393 1.24 -9.82 -13.00
CA ALA A 393 2.59 -9.45 -12.59
C ALA A 393 3.38 -8.83 -13.74
N GLY A 394 4.04 -7.71 -13.49
CA GLY A 394 4.98 -7.12 -14.45
C GLY A 394 6.16 -6.43 -13.79
N GLY A 395 7.31 -6.38 -14.46
CA GLY A 395 8.50 -5.73 -13.91
C GLY A 395 8.31 -4.23 -13.67
N ILE A 396 7.52 -3.55 -14.51
CA ILE A 396 7.14 -2.14 -14.31
C ILE A 396 5.72 -2.04 -13.78
N ALA A 397 4.75 -2.63 -14.50
CA ALA A 397 3.35 -2.55 -14.12
C ALA A 397 2.66 -3.93 -14.11
N GLY A 398 1.87 -4.22 -13.09
CA GLY A 398 1.03 -5.43 -13.10
C GLY A 398 -0.05 -5.32 -14.19
N SER A 399 -0.78 -4.21 -14.20
CA SER A 399 -1.81 -3.90 -15.21
C SER A 399 -1.66 -2.48 -15.75
N GLN A 400 -1.85 -2.32 -17.06
CA GLN A 400 -1.77 -1.05 -17.77
C GLN A 400 -3.06 -0.79 -18.56
N GLY A 401 -3.73 0.32 -18.27
CA GLY A 401 -5.02 0.71 -18.85
C GLY A 401 -5.01 2.13 -19.41
N TRP A 402 -5.36 2.33 -20.68
CA TRP A 402 -5.47 3.67 -21.30
C TRP A 402 -4.24 4.59 -21.14
N SER A 403 -3.09 4.10 -20.71
CA SER A 403 -1.96 4.92 -20.25
C SER A 403 -0.70 4.71 -21.09
N THR A 404 0.38 5.45 -20.78
CA THR A 404 1.67 5.29 -21.47
C THR A 404 2.77 4.80 -20.53
N ILE A 405 3.53 3.79 -20.96
CA ILE A 405 4.81 3.39 -20.35
C ILE A 405 5.90 3.52 -21.42
N LYS A 406 6.99 4.21 -21.11
CA LYS A 406 8.09 4.39 -22.06
C LYS A 406 9.46 4.41 -21.38
N ASN A 407 10.49 3.97 -22.10
CA ASN A 407 11.88 4.06 -21.65
C ASN A 407 12.09 3.42 -20.27
N CYS A 408 11.48 2.27 -20.02
CA CYS A 408 11.66 1.57 -18.76
C CYS A 408 12.49 0.30 -18.96
N PHE A 409 13.26 -0.07 -17.93
CA PHE A 409 14.13 -1.23 -17.98
C PHE A 409 13.93 -2.15 -16.77
N VAL A 410 13.86 -3.46 -17.03
CA VAL A 410 13.64 -4.48 -16.00
C VAL A 410 14.73 -5.52 -16.12
N ASN A 411 15.55 -5.70 -15.07
CA ASN A 411 16.65 -6.66 -15.14
C ASN A 411 16.89 -7.51 -13.88
N ASN A 412 17.23 -8.79 -14.09
CA ASN A 412 17.59 -9.73 -13.02
C ASN A 412 16.50 -9.89 -11.93
N ASN A 413 15.22 -9.79 -12.30
CA ASN A 413 14.10 -9.97 -11.38
C ASN A 413 13.53 -11.38 -11.45
N THR A 414 12.79 -11.76 -10.42
CA THR A 414 11.86 -12.89 -10.44
C THR A 414 10.44 -12.34 -10.51
N ILE A 415 9.70 -12.66 -11.56
CA ILE A 415 8.35 -12.14 -11.82
C ILE A 415 7.39 -13.31 -12.00
N LYS A 416 6.38 -13.41 -11.13
CA LYS A 416 5.54 -14.61 -10.98
C LYS A 416 4.06 -14.30 -10.88
N ALA A 417 3.28 -14.96 -11.72
CA ALA A 417 1.83 -15.05 -11.58
C ALA A 417 1.40 -16.51 -11.76
N THR A 418 1.57 -17.32 -10.71
CA THR A 418 1.56 -18.80 -10.82
C THR A 418 0.24 -19.46 -10.43
N ILE A 419 -0.79 -18.67 -10.10
CA ILE A 419 -2.10 -19.17 -9.69
C ILE A 419 -3.07 -19.07 -10.87
N GLU A 420 -3.74 -20.18 -11.22
CA GLU A 420 -4.83 -20.32 -12.21
C GLU A 420 -4.75 -19.44 -13.49
N TRP A 421 -5.18 -18.17 -13.42
CA TRP A 421 -5.32 -17.25 -14.56
C TRP A 421 -4.14 -16.27 -14.69
N GLY A 422 -3.08 -16.51 -13.93
CA GLY A 422 -1.96 -15.60 -13.79
C GLY A 422 -1.31 -15.19 -15.12
N ARG A 423 -1.19 -13.88 -15.34
CA ARG A 423 -0.53 -13.29 -16.51
C ARG A 423 0.72 -12.57 -16.07
N VAL A 424 1.82 -12.82 -16.77
CA VAL A 424 3.13 -12.29 -16.41
C VAL A 424 3.85 -11.73 -17.62
N GLY A 425 4.39 -10.51 -17.48
CA GLY A 425 5.27 -9.91 -18.47
C GLY A 425 6.57 -9.45 -17.83
N GLY A 426 7.66 -9.44 -18.59
CA GLY A 426 8.91 -8.84 -18.09
C GLY A 426 8.73 -7.36 -17.78
N VAL A 427 7.96 -6.62 -18.60
CA VAL A 427 7.65 -5.20 -18.35
C VAL A 427 6.22 -5.04 -17.81
N VAL A 428 5.21 -5.60 -18.49
CA VAL A 428 3.80 -5.44 -18.09
C VAL A 428 3.04 -6.76 -18.09
N GLY A 429 2.33 -7.06 -17.00
CA GLY A 429 1.51 -8.29 -16.91
C GLY A 429 0.33 -8.29 -17.88
N ASN A 430 -0.54 -7.27 -17.78
CA ASN A 430 -1.73 -7.12 -18.61
C ASN A 430 -1.84 -5.72 -19.23
N ILE A 431 -2.19 -5.65 -20.52
CA ILE A 431 -2.37 -4.39 -21.26
C ILE A 431 -3.78 -4.32 -21.84
N MET A 432 -4.45 -3.18 -21.63
CA MET A 432 -5.76 -2.83 -22.17
C MET A 432 -5.80 -1.37 -22.63
N ASP A 433 -6.03 -1.14 -23.92
CA ASP A 433 -6.11 0.18 -24.57
C ASP A 433 -4.93 1.13 -24.26
N ALA A 434 -3.75 0.58 -23.98
CA ALA A 434 -2.59 1.33 -23.53
C ALA A 434 -1.43 1.29 -24.54
N THR A 435 -0.43 2.15 -24.32
CA THR A 435 0.74 2.28 -25.20
C THR A 435 2.03 1.99 -24.43
N MET A 436 2.88 1.15 -25.00
CA MET A 436 4.21 0.84 -24.48
C MET A 436 5.28 1.04 -25.56
N ILE A 437 6.30 1.83 -25.24
CA ILE A 437 7.31 2.29 -26.21
C ILE A 437 8.70 2.14 -25.62
N ALA A 438 9.65 1.58 -26.39
CA ALA A 438 11.07 1.61 -26.02
C ALA A 438 11.36 1.08 -24.59
N CYS A 439 10.71 -0.03 -24.22
CA CYS A 439 10.93 -0.70 -22.94
C CYS A 439 11.73 -1.99 -23.11
N GLY A 440 12.53 -2.33 -22.10
CA GLY A 440 13.41 -3.50 -22.12
C GLY A 440 13.23 -4.41 -20.91
N SER A 441 13.34 -5.72 -21.14
CA SER A 441 13.44 -6.75 -20.11
C SER A 441 14.71 -7.58 -20.36
N ALA A 442 15.53 -7.83 -19.34
CA ALA A 442 16.73 -8.65 -19.48
C ALA A 442 17.09 -9.53 -18.27
N GLY A 443 17.44 -10.79 -18.53
CA GLY A 443 17.94 -11.72 -17.51
C GLY A 443 16.94 -12.02 -16.39
N ASN A 444 15.64 -11.85 -16.63
CA ASN A 444 14.59 -12.09 -15.64
C ASN A 444 14.14 -13.56 -15.65
N THR A 445 13.61 -14.02 -14.52
CA THR A 445 12.83 -15.27 -14.43
C THR A 445 11.35 -14.92 -14.45
N ILE A 446 10.67 -15.28 -15.53
CA ILE A 446 9.27 -14.94 -15.80
C ILE A 446 8.44 -16.22 -15.80
N GLN A 447 7.46 -16.33 -14.90
CA GLN A 447 6.69 -17.58 -14.72
C GLN A 447 5.19 -17.32 -14.53
N SER A 448 4.38 -17.83 -15.45
CA SER A 448 2.92 -17.89 -15.31
C SER A 448 2.47 -19.24 -14.73
N ALA A 449 1.18 -19.35 -14.42
CA ALA A 449 0.54 -20.64 -14.12
C ALA A 449 0.68 -21.61 -15.31
N THR A 450 0.75 -22.91 -15.03
CA THR A 450 0.94 -23.97 -16.05
C THR A 450 -0.34 -24.71 -16.43
N THR A 451 -1.41 -24.57 -15.66
CA THR A 451 -2.70 -25.24 -15.89
C THR A 451 -3.61 -24.40 -16.76
N GLN A 452 -4.24 -25.03 -17.76
CA GLN A 452 -5.29 -24.41 -18.59
C GLN A 452 -6.65 -24.96 -18.19
N GLU A 453 -7.28 -24.38 -17.17
CA GLU A 453 -8.70 -24.62 -16.88
C GLU A 453 -9.45 -23.31 -17.09
N ASP A 454 -9.87 -23.05 -18.33
CA ASP A 454 -10.50 -21.82 -18.85
C ASP A 454 -9.67 -20.52 -18.70
N GLY A 455 -8.77 -20.52 -17.71
CA GLY A 455 -7.56 -19.75 -17.48
C GLY A 455 -6.88 -19.43 -18.77
N GLN A 456 -6.69 -18.15 -19.07
CA GLN A 456 -5.77 -17.75 -20.12
C GLN A 456 -4.44 -17.25 -19.50
N PRO A 457 -3.72 -18.07 -18.71
CA PRO A 457 -2.41 -17.67 -18.21
C PRO A 457 -1.46 -17.51 -19.38
N ALA A 458 -0.60 -16.52 -19.30
CA ALA A 458 0.30 -16.16 -20.39
C ALA A 458 1.58 -15.55 -19.84
N ALA A 459 2.70 -15.84 -20.50
CA ALA A 459 4.01 -15.35 -20.13
C ALA A 459 4.70 -14.73 -21.36
N GLY A 460 5.16 -13.49 -21.24
CA GLY A 460 5.94 -12.86 -22.31
C GLY A 460 7.13 -12.09 -21.77
N GLY A 461 8.21 -12.04 -22.55
CA GLY A 461 9.43 -11.32 -22.16
C GLY A 461 9.20 -9.82 -21.98
N VAL A 462 8.25 -9.23 -22.71
CA VAL A 462 7.85 -7.83 -22.54
C VAL A 462 6.45 -7.74 -21.90
N ALA A 463 5.46 -8.41 -22.49
CA ALA A 463 4.07 -8.36 -22.01
C ALA A 463 3.46 -9.75 -21.84
N GLY A 464 2.71 -9.97 -20.77
CA GLY A 464 1.99 -11.24 -20.57
C GLY A 464 0.81 -11.38 -21.53
N TYR A 465 -0.15 -10.47 -21.42
CA TYR A 465 -1.38 -10.48 -22.20
C TYR A 465 -1.76 -9.09 -22.69
N VAL A 466 -1.93 -8.95 -24.00
CA VAL A 466 -2.34 -7.69 -24.64
C VAL A 466 -3.74 -7.86 -25.22
N ASN A 467 -4.75 -7.28 -24.57
CA ASN A 467 -6.12 -7.32 -25.09
C ASN A 467 -6.28 -6.33 -26.24
N THR A 468 -5.94 -5.07 -25.99
CA THR A 468 -5.92 -3.97 -26.95
C THR A 468 -4.79 -3.03 -26.57
N GLY A 469 -4.16 -2.36 -27.54
CA GLY A 469 -3.07 -1.42 -27.26
C GLY A 469 -1.97 -1.48 -28.32
N LYS A 470 -0.85 -0.83 -28.03
CA LYS A 470 0.31 -0.78 -28.93
C LYS A 470 1.58 -1.07 -28.15
N ILE A 471 2.38 -2.01 -28.66
CA ILE A 471 3.75 -2.24 -28.20
C ILE A 471 4.67 -1.90 -29.36
N THR A 472 5.64 -1.02 -29.13
CA THR A 472 6.55 -0.55 -30.18
C THR A 472 7.98 -0.44 -29.66
N ALA A 473 8.96 -0.86 -30.45
CA ALA A 473 10.39 -0.71 -30.13
C ALA A 473 10.78 -1.33 -28.77
N CYS A 474 10.17 -2.44 -28.36
CA CYS A 474 10.47 -3.08 -27.08
C CYS A 474 11.33 -4.33 -27.25
N PHE A 475 12.06 -4.73 -26.20
CA PHE A 475 12.86 -5.94 -26.25
C PHE A 475 12.82 -6.82 -25.00
N SER A 476 13.14 -8.10 -25.20
CA SER A 476 13.45 -9.08 -24.15
C SER A 476 14.79 -9.75 -24.43
N ALA A 477 15.71 -9.73 -23.49
CA ALA A 477 17.06 -10.26 -23.66
C ALA A 477 17.37 -11.32 -22.60
N ASP A 478 17.56 -12.55 -23.03
CA ASP A 478 18.02 -13.66 -22.17
C ASP A 478 17.11 -13.91 -20.95
N ASP A 479 15.82 -13.57 -21.06
CA ASP A 479 14.82 -13.90 -20.05
C ASP A 479 14.52 -15.41 -20.05
N THR A 480 14.39 -16.00 -18.86
CA THR A 480 13.91 -17.37 -18.68
C THR A 480 12.40 -17.35 -18.49
N ILE A 481 11.66 -17.77 -19.52
CA ILE A 481 10.21 -17.66 -19.58
C ILE A 481 9.55 -19.05 -19.50
N SER A 482 8.58 -19.20 -18.59
CA SER A 482 7.85 -20.46 -18.39
C SER A 482 6.35 -20.23 -18.14
N GLY A 483 5.53 -21.21 -18.53
CA GLY A 483 4.08 -21.11 -18.60
C GLY A 483 3.47 -22.19 -19.51
N PRO A 484 2.25 -22.00 -20.03
CA PRO A 484 1.65 -22.91 -21.00
C PRO A 484 2.35 -22.78 -22.36
N PRO A 485 2.75 -23.88 -23.02
CA PRO A 485 3.58 -23.86 -24.23
C PRO A 485 3.10 -22.93 -25.37
N GLU A 486 1.80 -22.80 -25.55
CA GLU A 486 1.16 -21.99 -26.58
C GLU A 486 0.89 -20.53 -26.18
N ARG A 487 1.20 -20.16 -24.93
CA ARG A 487 1.05 -18.80 -24.39
C ARG A 487 2.36 -18.27 -23.79
N ILE A 488 3.49 -18.80 -24.26
CA ILE A 488 4.83 -18.26 -24.00
C ILE A 488 5.35 -17.57 -25.27
N GLY A 489 5.76 -16.32 -25.16
CA GLY A 489 6.42 -15.59 -26.25
C GLY A 489 7.66 -14.82 -25.80
N GLY A 490 8.63 -14.67 -26.70
CA GLY A 490 9.82 -13.86 -26.44
C GLY A 490 9.49 -12.40 -26.18
N ILE A 491 8.42 -11.87 -26.79
CA ILE A 491 7.89 -10.53 -26.55
C ILE A 491 6.56 -10.61 -25.79
N VAL A 492 5.57 -11.31 -26.36
CA VAL A 492 4.21 -11.33 -25.82
C VAL A 492 3.71 -12.76 -25.63
N GLY A 493 3.16 -13.07 -24.46
CA GLY A 493 2.52 -14.37 -24.23
C GLY A 493 1.29 -14.57 -25.11
N TYR A 494 0.35 -13.62 -25.05
CA TYR A 494 -0.85 -13.60 -25.89
C TYR A 494 -1.22 -12.18 -26.33
N THR A 495 -1.58 -11.98 -27.60
CA THR A 495 -2.01 -10.67 -28.12
C THR A 495 -3.27 -10.73 -28.99
N LYS A 496 -4.14 -9.72 -28.85
CA LYS A 496 -5.19 -9.38 -29.84
C LYS A 496 -4.95 -8.00 -30.48
N SER A 497 -3.72 -7.49 -30.39
CA SER A 497 -3.33 -6.19 -30.93
C SER A 497 -2.02 -6.24 -31.70
N THR A 498 -1.68 -5.10 -32.31
CA THR A 498 -0.50 -4.97 -33.17
C THR A 498 0.77 -4.77 -32.34
N ILE A 499 1.79 -5.54 -32.68
CA ILE A 499 3.15 -5.44 -32.13
C ILE A 499 4.08 -4.97 -33.24
N LYS A 500 4.89 -3.93 -32.99
CA LYS A 500 5.75 -3.31 -34.00
C LYS A 500 7.21 -3.23 -33.55
N GLU A 501 8.15 -3.58 -34.42
CA GLU A 501 9.60 -3.42 -34.18
C GLU A 501 10.02 -3.91 -32.79
N CYS A 502 9.62 -5.13 -32.41
CA CYS A 502 9.97 -5.70 -31.11
C CYS A 502 10.98 -6.84 -31.25
N TYR A 503 11.92 -6.95 -30.31
CA TYR A 503 13.11 -7.79 -30.47
C TYR A 503 13.34 -8.73 -29.30
N TRP A 504 13.65 -10.00 -29.55
CA TRP A 504 13.98 -10.93 -28.47
C TRP A 504 15.24 -11.74 -28.72
N SER A 505 15.91 -12.17 -27.65
CA SER A 505 16.95 -13.20 -27.67
C SER A 505 16.56 -14.41 -26.83
N GLY A 506 17.44 -15.41 -26.74
CA GLY A 506 17.26 -16.57 -25.87
C GLY A 506 16.60 -17.78 -26.55
N THR A 507 16.09 -18.69 -25.72
CA THR A 507 15.66 -20.04 -26.13
C THR A 507 14.23 -20.09 -26.66
N ILE A 508 13.42 -19.05 -26.44
CA ILE A 508 12.03 -19.01 -26.93
C ILE A 508 12.01 -18.92 -28.47
N THR A 509 11.14 -19.74 -29.07
CA THR A 509 11.04 -19.91 -30.52
C THR A 509 10.34 -18.74 -31.21
N ASN A 510 9.21 -18.27 -30.65
CA ASN A 510 8.35 -17.27 -31.27
C ASN A 510 8.31 -15.98 -30.46
N GLY A 511 8.24 -14.82 -31.12
CA GLY A 511 8.06 -13.53 -30.46
C GLY A 511 6.70 -13.42 -29.76
N CYS A 512 5.64 -13.93 -30.37
CA CYS A 512 4.32 -14.05 -29.76
C CYS A 512 3.98 -15.53 -29.52
N GLY A 513 3.53 -15.88 -28.31
CA GLY A 513 3.08 -17.24 -28.01
C GLY A 513 1.79 -17.60 -28.77
N SER A 514 0.79 -16.72 -28.68
CA SER A 514 -0.45 -16.82 -29.44
C SER A 514 -0.97 -15.43 -29.83
N SER A 515 -1.66 -15.36 -30.98
CA SER A 515 -2.16 -14.12 -31.57
C SER A 515 -3.50 -14.36 -32.26
N SER A 516 -4.52 -13.54 -31.97
CA SER A 516 -5.86 -13.67 -32.58
C SER A 516 -6.17 -12.64 -33.68
N THR A 517 -5.28 -11.68 -33.93
CA THR A 517 -5.43 -10.58 -34.91
C THR A 517 -4.05 -10.18 -35.49
N GLY A 518 -4.03 -9.38 -36.57
CA GLY A 518 -2.88 -9.23 -37.48
C GLY A 518 -1.74 -8.26 -37.09
N LEU A 519 -0.63 -8.43 -37.83
CA LEU A 519 0.70 -7.79 -37.75
C LEU A 519 1.44 -8.01 -36.42
N ASN A 520 2.25 -9.07 -36.39
CA ASN A 520 3.28 -9.33 -35.39
C ASN A 520 4.63 -9.04 -36.03
N ASP A 521 5.08 -7.80 -35.91
CA ASP A 521 6.40 -7.39 -36.37
C ASP A 521 7.38 -7.53 -35.20
N THR A 522 7.75 -8.78 -34.98
CA THR A 522 8.66 -9.20 -33.92
C THR A 522 9.83 -9.92 -34.57
N HIS A 523 11.06 -9.66 -34.13
CA HIS A 523 12.26 -10.30 -34.67
C HIS A 523 13.17 -10.89 -33.60
N LYS A 524 13.77 -12.04 -33.89
CA LYS A 524 14.81 -12.61 -33.04
C LYS A 524 16.15 -11.96 -33.36
N VAL A 525 16.89 -11.57 -32.33
CA VAL A 525 18.26 -11.08 -32.49
C VAL A 525 19.15 -12.22 -32.99
N GLY A 526 19.98 -11.95 -34.00
CA GLY A 526 20.78 -12.93 -34.72
C GLY A 526 20.13 -13.49 -36.00
N ASP A 527 18.83 -13.24 -36.22
CA ASP A 527 18.19 -13.57 -37.50
C ASP A 527 18.49 -12.49 -38.56
N LEU A 528 18.24 -12.81 -39.84
CA LEU A 528 18.31 -11.84 -40.93
C LEU A 528 16.98 -11.08 -41.08
N ASP A 529 17.05 -9.78 -41.33
CA ASP A 529 15.91 -8.93 -41.63
C ASP A 529 15.39 -9.12 -43.08
N GLY A 530 14.36 -8.35 -43.45
CA GLY A 530 13.77 -8.38 -44.80
C GLY A 530 14.71 -7.94 -45.94
N GLN A 531 15.88 -7.41 -45.61
CA GLN A 531 16.92 -6.96 -46.54
C GLN A 531 18.14 -7.91 -46.54
N GLY A 532 18.11 -8.97 -45.72
CA GLY A 532 19.20 -9.93 -45.56
C GLY A 532 20.34 -9.44 -44.65
N GLN A 533 20.12 -8.41 -43.83
CA GLN A 533 21.08 -7.96 -42.82
C GLN A 533 20.79 -8.61 -41.47
N GLU A 534 21.84 -8.97 -40.72
CA GLU A 534 21.69 -9.53 -39.39
C GLU A 534 21.15 -8.50 -38.40
N ILE A 535 20.15 -8.92 -37.61
CA ILE A 535 19.55 -8.10 -36.54
C ILE A 535 20.46 -8.18 -35.32
N THR A 536 21.03 -7.04 -34.94
CA THR A 536 21.95 -6.91 -33.79
C THR A 536 21.37 -6.00 -32.72
N TRP A 537 21.89 -6.07 -31.50
CA TRP A 537 21.52 -5.12 -30.44
C TRP A 537 21.83 -3.67 -30.79
N SER A 538 22.82 -3.40 -31.64
CA SER A 538 23.08 -2.05 -32.16
C SER A 538 21.93 -1.56 -33.05
N THR A 539 21.36 -2.45 -33.87
CA THR A 539 20.16 -2.15 -34.67
C THR A 539 18.98 -1.86 -33.75
N VAL A 540 18.77 -2.69 -32.72
CA VAL A 540 17.69 -2.51 -31.74
C VAL A 540 17.81 -1.17 -31.02
N VAL A 541 19.00 -0.81 -30.52
CA VAL A 541 19.25 0.48 -29.86
C VAL A 541 18.98 1.67 -30.78
N SER A 542 19.36 1.57 -32.05
CA SER A 542 19.06 2.62 -33.03
C SER A 542 17.55 2.88 -33.11
N ILE A 543 16.75 1.81 -33.21
CA ILE A 543 15.29 1.88 -33.31
C ILE A 543 14.67 2.41 -32.01
N MET A 544 15.14 1.91 -30.86
CA MET A 544 14.67 2.38 -29.56
C MET A 544 14.94 3.87 -29.37
N ASN A 545 16.00 4.42 -29.96
CA ASN A 545 16.38 5.83 -29.82
C ASN A 545 15.79 6.77 -30.89
N GLU A 546 15.01 6.28 -31.86
CA GLU A 546 14.45 7.12 -32.95
C GLU A 546 13.58 8.28 -32.43
N ASN A 547 13.04 8.18 -31.23
CA ASN A 547 12.21 9.22 -30.58
C ASN A 547 12.92 9.94 -29.43
N GLY A 548 14.26 9.99 -29.43
CA GLY A 548 15.04 10.73 -28.43
C GLY A 548 15.24 10.02 -27.10
N ASN A 549 15.10 8.69 -27.10
CA ASN A 549 15.37 7.86 -25.92
C ASN A 549 16.88 7.65 -25.73
N ALA A 550 17.29 7.22 -24.53
CA ALA A 550 18.70 7.15 -24.13
C ALA A 550 19.20 5.71 -23.91
N TRP A 551 18.87 4.80 -24.83
CA TRP A 551 19.39 3.42 -24.77
C TRP A 551 20.83 3.34 -25.25
N THR A 552 21.64 2.51 -24.60
CA THR A 552 23.03 2.23 -24.97
C THR A 552 23.26 0.74 -25.19
N ASN A 553 24.29 0.42 -25.99
CA ASN A 553 24.71 -0.96 -26.26
C ASN A 553 26.12 -1.21 -25.68
N ASN A 554 26.24 -1.11 -24.35
CA ASN A 554 27.53 -1.23 -23.65
C ASN A 554 27.78 -2.63 -23.06
N GLY A 555 26.89 -3.59 -23.32
CA GLY A 555 26.89 -4.90 -22.67
C GLY A 555 26.34 -6.01 -23.57
N PRO A 556 25.98 -7.17 -22.99
CA PRO A 556 25.41 -8.30 -23.75
C PRO A 556 24.03 -7.98 -24.36
N TYR A 557 23.36 -6.95 -23.85
CA TYR A 557 22.07 -6.45 -24.30
C TYR A 557 21.96 -4.94 -24.02
N PRO A 558 20.97 -4.24 -24.60
CA PRO A 558 20.77 -2.81 -24.38
C PRO A 558 20.50 -2.46 -22.91
N THR A 559 21.00 -1.30 -22.49
CA THR A 559 20.77 -0.73 -21.15
C THR A 559 20.25 0.69 -21.25
N LEU A 560 19.43 1.09 -20.29
CA LEU A 560 18.96 2.47 -20.16
C LEU A 560 20.00 3.30 -19.41
N ASN A 561 20.35 4.47 -19.95
CA ASN A 561 21.28 5.41 -19.31
C ASN A 561 20.62 6.32 -18.29
#